data_AF-A0A7Z2ZUF6-F1
#
_entry.id   AF-A0A7Z2ZUF6-F1
#
_cell.length_a   1.000
_cell.length_b   1.000
_cell.length_c   1.000
_cell.angle_alpha   90.00
_cell.angle_beta   90.00
_cell.angle_gamma   90.00
#
_symmetry.space_group_name_H-M   'P 1'
#
loop_
_entity.id
_entity.type
_entity.pdbx_description
1 polymer ?
#
loop_
_entity_poly.entity_id
_entity_poly.type
_entity_poly.pdbx_seq_one_letter_code
_entity_poly.pdbx_strand_id
1 'polypeptide(L)'
;MTTDFDRSDNQHRPPLGATREAGDAPLIVTPTFVSRVDDTARGERPQDAGSSKSRHGHEVHFPNWRPHALALEGDPNLAYEHWDEYWRKVHGPKFAWDEPGSSSALVVRYDQVHRIASGPSSFFAPPYRAMIGEDGKLPSDPEKRVPAYRRPRWDGFAYIAYAERDDIERTLKQDKFDRRIVADEQVAFRMVTREITREYILVPSARHRDPISLVKIHVRRPELSREAFQRRLLKEHAALVLASPATRALVRRYAQLHNIGSTQHDPEGSKIDAVSVLSFASLNDVEDYLVSSEHAALQASEDALAGEGSEWWTAINYSVINRLGPEVATRLPDETP
;
A
#
# COMPACT_ATOMS: atom_id res chain seq x y z
N MET A 1 24.83 -19.24 -19.87
CA MET A 1 24.27 -18.63 -18.65
C MET A 1 23.12 -19.53 -18.21
N THR A 2 23.27 -20.24 -17.10
CA THR A 2 22.12 -20.87 -16.43
C THR A 2 21.15 -19.76 -16.08
N THR A 3 19.98 -19.73 -16.72
CA THR A 3 18.91 -18.85 -16.31
C THR A 3 18.49 -19.33 -14.93
N ASP A 4 18.90 -18.61 -13.88
CA ASP A 4 18.67 -18.90 -12.46
C ASP A 4 17.19 -18.71 -12.08
N PHE A 5 16.30 -19.26 -12.91
CA PHE A 5 14.85 -19.14 -12.80
C PHE A 5 14.34 -19.81 -11.52
N ASP A 6 15.08 -20.80 -11.03
CA ASP A 6 14.83 -21.49 -9.77
C ASP A 6 14.98 -20.61 -8.52
N ARG A 7 15.47 -19.38 -8.69
CA ARG A 7 15.54 -18.38 -7.61
C ARG A 7 14.56 -17.22 -7.79
N SER A 8 13.68 -17.30 -8.79
CA SER A 8 12.73 -16.21 -9.08
C SER A 8 11.47 -16.28 -8.21
N ASP A 9 10.96 -15.12 -7.81
CA ASP A 9 9.65 -14.98 -7.15
C ASP A 9 8.50 -15.50 -8.02
N ASN A 10 8.68 -15.57 -9.34
CA ASN A 10 7.73 -16.18 -10.26
C ASN A 10 7.32 -17.61 -9.88
N GLN A 11 8.17 -18.37 -9.17
CA GLN A 11 7.84 -19.72 -8.71
C GLN A 11 6.73 -19.74 -7.65
N HIS A 12 6.45 -18.61 -7.00
CA HIS A 12 5.47 -18.47 -5.92
C HIS A 12 4.09 -18.02 -6.42
N ARG A 13 3.84 -18.04 -7.73
CA ARG A 13 2.58 -17.62 -8.34
C ARG A 13 2.14 -18.57 -9.45
N PRO A 14 0.83 -18.64 -9.78
CA PRO A 14 0.34 -19.46 -10.89
C PRO A 14 0.99 -19.08 -12.22
N PRO A 15 1.13 -20.03 -13.17
CA PRO A 15 0.82 -21.45 -13.04
C PRO A 15 1.96 -22.27 -12.39
N LEU A 16 3.04 -21.64 -11.91
CA LEU A 16 4.25 -22.33 -11.44
C LEU A 16 4.12 -22.79 -9.98
N GLY A 17 3.56 -21.94 -9.12
CA GLY A 17 3.33 -22.23 -7.71
C GLY A 17 2.01 -22.96 -7.47
N ALA A 18 1.99 -23.80 -6.44
CA ALA A 18 0.76 -24.45 -5.98
C ALA A 18 -0.24 -23.42 -5.43
N THR A 19 -1.51 -23.60 -5.78
CA THR A 19 -2.63 -22.79 -5.28
C THR A 19 -3.47 -23.57 -4.28
N ARG A 20 -3.95 -22.89 -3.25
CA ARG A 20 -4.96 -23.35 -2.30
C ARG A 20 -6.32 -22.82 -2.74
N GLU A 21 -7.40 -23.52 -2.41
CA GLU A 21 -8.75 -23.00 -2.64
C GLU A 21 -8.97 -21.72 -1.84
N ALA A 22 -9.62 -20.74 -2.46
CA ALA A 22 -10.06 -19.53 -1.77
C ALA A 22 -11.36 -19.82 -1.01
N GLY A 23 -11.43 -19.39 0.24
CA GLY A 23 -12.65 -19.43 1.05
C GLY A 23 -13.31 -18.07 1.18
N ASP A 24 -14.51 -18.04 1.77
CA ASP A 24 -15.24 -16.81 2.09
C ASP A 24 -14.89 -16.25 3.48
N ALA A 25 -13.96 -16.90 4.21
CA ALA A 25 -13.45 -16.37 5.47
C ALA A 25 -12.48 -15.20 5.24
N PRO A 26 -12.49 -14.16 6.09
CA PRO A 26 -11.55 -13.05 5.98
C PRO A 26 -10.12 -13.55 6.23
N LEU A 27 -9.17 -13.16 5.37
CA LEU A 27 -7.75 -13.38 5.62
C LEU A 27 -7.24 -12.38 6.66
N ILE A 28 -6.11 -12.74 7.28
CA ILE A 28 -5.36 -11.81 8.12
C ILE A 28 -4.27 -11.17 7.25
N VAL A 29 -4.26 -9.84 7.21
CA VAL A 29 -3.33 -9.08 6.37
C VAL A 29 -2.51 -8.15 7.24
N THR A 30 -1.20 -8.10 7.01
CA THR A 30 -0.32 -7.05 7.53
C THR A 30 -0.09 -6.01 6.45
N PRO A 31 -0.90 -4.93 6.36
CA PRO A 31 -0.62 -3.83 5.44
C PRO A 31 0.54 -3.00 5.98
N THR A 32 1.72 -3.27 5.45
CA THR A 32 2.95 -2.64 5.91
C THR A 32 3.23 -1.41 5.09
N PHE A 33 2.82 -0.23 5.57
CA PHE A 33 3.09 1.02 4.85
C PHE A 33 4.56 1.40 4.97
N VAL A 34 5.12 1.86 3.86
CA VAL A 34 6.54 2.20 3.77
C VAL A 34 6.72 3.61 3.21
N SER A 35 7.70 4.30 3.76
CA SER A 35 8.24 5.52 3.17
C SER A 35 9.66 5.26 2.72
N ARG A 36 10.01 5.76 1.54
CA ARG A 36 11.36 5.59 1.00
C ARG A 36 12.38 6.34 1.85
N VAL A 37 13.60 5.82 1.89
CA VAL A 37 14.75 6.63 2.28
C VAL A 37 14.91 7.77 1.26
N ASP A 38 14.96 9.00 1.76
CA ASP A 38 15.18 10.21 0.97
C ASP A 38 15.85 11.30 1.82
N ASP A 39 16.16 12.42 1.19
CA ASP A 39 16.82 13.59 1.79
C ASP A 39 15.84 14.54 2.50
N THR A 40 14.60 14.12 2.78
CA THR A 40 13.64 14.98 3.48
C THR A 40 14.07 15.22 4.93
N ALA A 41 13.80 16.40 5.49
CA ALA A 41 14.07 16.68 6.90
C ALA A 41 13.18 15.83 7.84
N ARG A 42 13.69 15.46 9.03
CA ARG A 42 12.92 14.66 10.01
C ARG A 42 11.65 15.34 10.50
N GLY A 43 11.65 16.68 10.59
CA GLY A 43 10.46 17.45 10.97
C GLY A 43 9.34 17.40 9.93
N GLU A 44 9.67 17.04 8.68
CA GLU A 44 8.71 16.92 7.59
C GLU A 44 8.30 15.47 7.33
N ARG A 45 9.24 14.51 7.46
CA ARG A 45 8.97 13.08 7.35
C ARG A 45 9.59 12.31 8.52
N PRO A 46 8.76 11.58 9.31
CA PRO A 46 9.25 10.73 10.37
C PRO A 46 10.28 9.69 9.88
N GLN A 47 11.15 9.25 10.78
CA GLN A 47 12.17 8.24 10.52
C GLN A 47 12.23 7.29 11.71
N ASP A 48 12.21 5.99 11.44
CA ASP A 48 12.37 4.97 12.47
C ASP A 48 13.81 4.95 12.98
N ALA A 49 13.97 4.63 14.26
CA ALA A 49 15.30 4.47 14.86
C ALA A 49 16.08 3.36 14.15
N GLY A 50 17.33 3.62 13.79
CA GLY A 50 18.19 2.69 13.06
C GLY A 50 17.94 2.60 11.54
N SER A 51 16.93 3.29 11.01
CA SER A 51 16.63 3.35 9.57
C SER A 51 17.42 4.45 8.85
N SER A 52 17.41 4.45 7.51
CA SER A 52 18.23 5.34 6.67
C SER A 52 19.72 5.16 6.91
N LYS A 53 20.20 3.91 6.79
CA LYS A 53 21.60 3.56 7.02
C LYS A 53 22.53 4.07 5.94
N SER A 54 23.79 4.26 6.34
CA SER A 54 24.95 4.51 5.48
C SER A 54 25.60 3.23 5.00
N ARG A 55 26.54 3.34 4.04
CA ARG A 55 27.31 2.20 3.52
C ARG A 55 28.13 1.46 4.58
N HIS A 56 28.33 2.07 5.75
CA HIS A 56 28.99 1.46 6.90
C HIS A 56 28.00 0.90 7.94
N GLY A 57 26.70 0.90 7.65
CA GLY A 57 25.66 0.34 8.52
C GLY A 57 25.20 1.25 9.66
N HIS A 58 25.70 2.50 9.74
CA HIS A 58 25.27 3.48 10.73
C HIS A 58 24.09 4.31 10.24
N GLU A 59 23.17 4.66 11.13
CA GLU A 59 22.06 5.58 10.87
C GLU A 59 22.57 6.95 10.39
N VAL A 60 21.97 7.47 9.33
CA VAL A 60 22.17 8.85 8.89
C VAL A 60 21.13 9.74 9.58
N HIS A 61 21.58 10.52 10.56
CA HIS A 61 20.67 11.35 11.36
C HIS A 61 20.07 12.55 10.60
N PHE A 62 20.85 13.11 9.66
CA PHE A 62 20.51 14.34 8.94
C PHE A 62 20.62 14.15 7.42
N PRO A 63 19.72 13.35 6.81
CA PRO A 63 19.82 13.01 5.39
C PRO A 63 19.65 14.23 4.48
N ASN A 64 18.92 15.26 4.92
CA ASN A 64 18.76 16.52 4.18
C ASN A 64 20.04 17.36 4.07
N TRP A 65 20.99 17.19 4.98
CA TRP A 65 22.29 17.86 4.95
C TRP A 65 23.41 16.97 4.40
N ARG A 66 23.19 15.66 4.38
CA ARG A 66 24.18 14.65 3.98
C ARG A 66 23.53 13.52 3.17
N PRO A 67 22.87 13.83 2.04
CA PRO A 67 22.16 12.81 1.26
C PRO A 67 23.12 11.74 0.73
N HIS A 68 24.34 12.15 0.33
CA HIS A 68 25.40 11.24 -0.12
C HIS A 68 25.88 10.22 0.93
N ALA A 69 25.50 10.36 2.20
CA ALA A 69 25.79 9.38 3.23
C ALA A 69 24.84 8.18 3.22
N LEU A 70 23.68 8.28 2.56
CA LEU A 70 22.68 7.22 2.45
C LEU A 70 23.24 6.04 1.64
N ALA A 71 22.99 4.82 2.13
CA ALA A 71 23.53 3.61 1.51
C ALA A 71 22.85 3.30 0.17
N LEU A 72 21.52 3.42 0.13
CA LEU A 72 20.72 3.08 -1.04
C LEU A 72 21.01 4.05 -2.19
N GLU A 73 20.63 5.31 -2.01
CA GLU A 73 20.84 6.35 -3.02
C GLU A 73 21.14 7.69 -2.36
N GLY A 74 22.22 8.33 -2.80
CA GLY A 74 22.70 9.58 -2.27
C GLY A 74 22.47 10.79 -3.17
N ASP A 75 22.08 10.57 -4.43
CA ASP A 75 21.61 11.61 -5.34
C ASP A 75 20.07 11.75 -5.22
N PRO A 76 19.57 12.90 -4.72
CA PRO A 76 18.12 13.12 -4.59
C PRO A 76 17.35 12.97 -5.91
N ASN A 77 18.00 13.19 -7.07
CA ASN A 77 17.36 13.05 -8.38
C ASN A 77 17.15 11.59 -8.80
N LEU A 78 17.78 10.62 -8.13
CA LEU A 78 17.67 9.19 -8.42
C LEU A 78 17.00 8.41 -7.28
N ALA A 79 16.78 9.06 -6.13
CA ALA A 79 16.38 8.39 -4.90
C ALA A 79 15.04 7.66 -5.03
N TYR A 80 14.11 8.18 -5.83
CA TYR A 80 12.81 7.53 -6.03
C TYR A 80 12.91 6.31 -6.95
N GLU A 81 13.60 6.45 -8.08
CA GLU A 81 13.79 5.39 -9.07
C GLU A 81 14.57 4.23 -8.46
N HIS A 82 15.69 4.52 -7.80
CA HIS A 82 16.53 3.49 -7.19
C HIS A 82 15.78 2.79 -6.04
N TRP A 83 15.00 3.52 -5.25
CA TRP A 83 14.15 2.90 -4.23
C TRP A 83 13.09 1.97 -4.82
N ASP A 84 12.39 2.42 -5.88
CA ASP A 84 11.35 1.63 -6.55
C ASP A 84 11.94 0.32 -7.10
N GLU A 85 13.07 0.41 -7.80
CA GLU A 85 13.77 -0.75 -8.32
C GLU A 85 14.29 -1.66 -7.22
N TYR A 86 14.88 -1.12 -6.16
CA TYR A 86 15.41 -1.90 -5.06
C TYR A 86 14.31 -2.65 -4.33
N TRP A 87 13.20 -1.96 -4.01
CA TRP A 87 12.08 -2.58 -3.34
C TRP A 87 11.51 -3.74 -4.17
N ARG A 88 11.30 -3.52 -5.47
CA ARG A 88 10.73 -4.54 -6.35
C ARG A 88 11.67 -5.70 -6.64
N LYS A 89 12.92 -5.40 -6.99
CA LYS A 89 13.85 -6.34 -7.62
C LYS A 89 14.82 -6.99 -6.63
N VAL A 90 15.02 -6.38 -5.44
CA VAL A 90 15.99 -6.87 -4.44
C VAL A 90 15.32 -7.22 -3.12
N HIS A 91 14.54 -6.31 -2.54
CA HIS A 91 13.92 -6.53 -1.24
C HIS A 91 12.76 -7.54 -1.30
N GLY A 92 11.82 -7.33 -2.21
CA GLY A 92 10.63 -8.19 -2.38
C GLY A 92 10.93 -9.68 -2.52
N PRO A 93 11.82 -10.08 -3.45
CA PRO A 93 12.17 -11.49 -3.63
C PRO A 93 12.70 -12.17 -2.36
N LYS A 94 13.28 -11.43 -1.41
CA LYS A 94 13.73 -12.00 -0.13
C LYS A 94 12.58 -12.59 0.66
N PHE A 95 11.36 -12.05 0.59
CA PHE A 95 10.20 -12.65 1.26
C PHE A 95 9.84 -14.03 0.70
N ALA A 96 9.98 -14.22 -0.62
CA ALA A 96 9.68 -15.47 -1.30
C ALA A 96 10.78 -16.53 -1.13
N TRP A 97 12.04 -16.12 -1.02
CA TRP A 97 13.18 -17.03 -0.95
C TRP A 97 13.28 -17.82 0.37
N ASP A 98 13.19 -19.14 0.33
CA ASP A 98 13.38 -19.98 1.53
C ASP A 98 14.89 -20.27 1.73
N GLU A 99 15.47 -19.80 2.84
CA GLU A 99 16.79 -20.22 3.31
C GLU A 99 16.68 -21.50 4.16
N PRO A 100 17.74 -22.33 4.26
CA PRO A 100 17.74 -23.47 5.18
C PRO A 100 17.31 -23.07 6.60
N GLY A 101 16.24 -23.69 7.11
CA GLY A 101 15.68 -23.37 8.43
C GLY A 101 14.62 -22.25 8.45
N SER A 102 14.26 -21.69 7.30
CA SER A 102 13.19 -20.71 7.14
C SER A 102 12.21 -21.13 6.04
N SER A 103 10.97 -20.69 6.13
CA SER A 103 10.00 -20.87 5.04
C SER A 103 8.98 -19.74 4.97
N SER A 104 8.69 -19.35 3.74
CA SER A 104 7.63 -18.43 3.36
C SER A 104 6.26 -19.08 3.28
N ALA A 105 6.13 -20.41 3.47
CA ALA A 105 4.92 -21.21 3.16
C ALA A 105 3.59 -20.75 3.81
N LEU A 106 3.67 -19.99 4.89
CA LEU A 106 2.50 -19.42 5.60
C LEU A 106 2.02 -18.10 4.99
N VAL A 107 2.85 -17.42 4.21
CA VAL A 107 2.45 -16.24 3.42
C VAL A 107 1.62 -16.71 2.23
N VAL A 108 0.30 -16.52 2.26
CA VAL A 108 -0.57 -16.99 1.18
C VAL A 108 -0.62 -16.00 0.01
N ARG A 109 -0.36 -14.72 0.27
CA ARG A 109 -0.21 -13.69 -0.76
C ARG A 109 0.72 -12.59 -0.28
N TYR A 110 1.55 -12.08 -1.19
CA TYR A 110 2.37 -10.90 -1.00
C TYR A 110 2.36 -10.07 -2.28
N ASP A 111 1.74 -8.89 -2.22
CA ASP A 111 1.86 -7.87 -3.25
C ASP A 111 2.63 -6.66 -2.72
N GLN A 112 3.48 -6.10 -3.57
CA GLN A 112 4.06 -4.78 -3.34
C GLN A 112 3.21 -3.75 -4.07
N VAL A 113 2.72 -2.76 -3.32
CA VAL A 113 1.84 -1.71 -3.83
C VAL A 113 2.61 -0.40 -3.83
N HIS A 114 3.17 -0.04 -4.98
CA HIS A 114 4.08 1.10 -5.15
C HIS A 114 3.29 2.33 -5.58
N ARG A 115 3.34 3.42 -4.80
CA ARG A 115 2.68 4.69 -5.19
C ARG A 115 3.22 5.17 -6.52
N ILE A 116 2.34 5.65 -7.39
CA ILE A 116 2.70 6.30 -8.66
C ILE A 116 2.72 7.80 -8.46
N ALA A 117 3.85 8.47 -8.69
CA ALA A 117 3.95 9.92 -8.51
C ALA A 117 3.02 10.72 -9.43
N SER A 118 2.82 10.25 -10.67
CA SER A 118 1.95 10.89 -11.67
C SER A 118 0.47 10.53 -11.54
N GLY A 119 0.12 9.55 -10.70
CA GLY A 119 -1.25 9.11 -10.57
C GLY A 119 -2.07 9.99 -9.62
N PRO A 120 -3.41 9.91 -9.68
CA PRO A 120 -4.29 10.61 -8.76
C PRO A 120 -3.92 10.42 -7.28
N SER A 121 -4.04 11.48 -6.48
CA SER A 121 -3.96 11.44 -5.02
C SER A 121 -4.87 12.47 -4.38
N SER A 122 -5.11 12.35 -3.06
CA SER A 122 -5.89 13.32 -2.27
C SER A 122 -5.32 14.74 -2.30
N PHE A 123 -4.07 14.92 -2.70
CA PHE A 123 -3.41 16.23 -2.83
C PHE A 123 -3.50 16.82 -4.23
N PHE A 124 -3.79 16.00 -5.24
CA PHE A 124 -3.92 16.41 -6.64
C PHE A 124 -4.87 15.46 -7.38
N ALA A 125 -6.16 15.64 -7.09
CA ALA A 125 -7.23 14.81 -7.64
C ALA A 125 -7.65 15.31 -9.04
N PRO A 126 -8.12 14.42 -9.92
CA PRO A 126 -8.76 14.83 -11.17
C PRO A 126 -10.08 15.59 -10.88
N PRO A 127 -10.61 16.36 -11.86
CA PRO A 127 -10.12 16.50 -13.23
C PRO A 127 -8.91 17.43 -13.33
N TYR A 128 -7.92 17.02 -14.14
CA TYR A 128 -6.77 17.86 -14.47
C TYR A 128 -7.18 18.91 -15.50
N ARG A 129 -6.68 20.14 -15.33
CA ARG A 129 -7.03 21.29 -16.19
C ARG A 129 -5.77 21.91 -16.76
N ALA A 130 -5.86 22.34 -18.01
CA ALA A 130 -4.84 23.20 -18.58
C ALA A 130 -4.74 24.49 -17.75
N MET A 131 -3.52 24.85 -17.39
CA MET A 131 -3.26 26.12 -16.74
C MET A 131 -3.38 27.22 -17.79
N ILE A 132 -4.48 27.98 -17.74
CA ILE A 132 -4.76 29.06 -18.69
C ILE A 132 -4.80 30.42 -17.98
N GLY A 133 -4.41 31.47 -18.70
CA GLY A 133 -4.58 32.85 -18.27
C GLY A 133 -6.02 33.35 -18.44
N GLU A 134 -6.27 34.59 -17.99
CA GLU A 134 -7.57 35.25 -18.15
C GLU A 134 -7.99 35.44 -19.62
N ASP A 135 -7.01 35.46 -20.53
CA ASP A 135 -7.22 35.55 -21.98
C ASP A 135 -7.55 34.20 -22.63
N GLY A 136 -7.67 33.12 -21.84
CA GLY A 136 -7.95 31.77 -22.32
C GLY A 136 -6.78 31.06 -22.98
N LYS A 137 -5.56 31.60 -22.90
CA LYS A 137 -4.36 31.00 -23.49
C LYS A 137 -3.46 30.33 -22.45
N LEU A 138 -2.59 29.46 -22.93
CA LEU A 138 -1.49 28.93 -22.12
C LEU A 138 -0.53 30.07 -21.75
N PRO A 139 0.00 30.08 -20.52
CA PRO A 139 0.92 31.12 -20.07
C PRO A 139 2.23 31.08 -20.85
N SER A 140 2.79 32.26 -21.14
CA SER A 140 4.11 32.41 -21.76
C SER A 140 5.27 32.29 -20.75
N ASP A 141 4.96 32.19 -19.46
CA ASP A 141 5.89 32.15 -18.33
C ASP A 141 5.66 30.90 -17.43
N PRO A 142 5.74 29.67 -17.99
CA PRO A 142 5.45 28.45 -17.25
C PRO A 142 6.33 28.26 -16.01
N GLU A 143 7.56 28.76 -16.03
CA GLU A 143 8.51 28.68 -14.91
C GLU A 143 8.02 29.42 -13.65
N LYS A 144 7.13 30.40 -13.80
CA LYS A 144 6.57 31.18 -12.68
C LYS A 144 5.27 30.60 -12.12
N ARG A 145 4.74 29.55 -12.76
CA ARG A 145 3.39 29.03 -12.46
C ARG A 145 3.38 27.57 -12.03
N VAL A 146 4.56 26.95 -11.89
CA VAL A 146 4.68 25.60 -11.37
C VAL A 146 4.07 25.53 -9.97
N PRO A 147 3.04 24.70 -9.74
CA PRO A 147 2.42 24.58 -8.43
C PRO A 147 3.40 23.94 -7.44
N ALA A 148 3.28 24.29 -6.16
CA ALA A 148 4.06 23.65 -5.11
C ALA A 148 3.76 22.15 -5.06
N TYR A 149 4.82 21.33 -5.02
CA TYR A 149 4.68 19.89 -4.93
C TYR A 149 4.09 19.47 -3.58
N ARG A 150 3.09 18.60 -3.62
CA ARG A 150 2.49 17.95 -2.45
C ARG A 150 2.44 16.45 -2.72
N ARG A 151 2.63 15.65 -1.68
CA ARG A 151 2.61 14.19 -1.79
C ARG A 151 1.93 13.54 -0.58
N PRO A 152 1.33 12.35 -0.78
CA PRO A 152 0.97 11.45 0.32
C PRO A 152 2.16 11.12 1.22
N ARG A 153 1.85 10.72 2.45
CA ARG A 153 2.85 10.40 3.47
C ARG A 153 3.65 9.16 3.13
N TRP A 154 2.99 8.17 2.55
CA TRP A 154 3.54 6.86 2.24
C TRP A 154 3.91 6.73 0.77
N ASP A 155 5.03 6.06 0.47
CA ASP A 155 5.47 5.79 -0.90
C ASP A 155 4.98 4.41 -1.40
N GLY A 156 4.41 3.60 -0.52
CA GLY A 156 3.76 2.34 -0.88
C GLY A 156 3.31 1.56 0.36
N PHE A 157 2.78 0.36 0.15
CA PHE A 157 2.66 -0.63 1.21
C PHE A 157 2.85 -2.06 0.71
N ALA A 158 3.35 -2.93 1.59
CA ALA A 158 3.38 -4.37 1.35
C ALA A 158 2.06 -5.00 1.84
N TYR A 159 1.33 -5.64 0.93
CA TYR A 159 0.12 -6.39 1.19
C TYR A 159 0.49 -7.84 1.46
N ILE A 160 0.67 -8.23 2.73
CA ILE A 160 1.06 -9.61 3.09
C ILE A 160 -0.08 -10.29 3.82
N ALA A 161 -0.61 -11.34 3.21
CA ALA A 161 -1.77 -12.08 3.71
C ALA A 161 -1.38 -13.46 4.25
N TYR A 162 -2.11 -13.87 5.27
CA TYR A 162 -1.98 -15.12 6.02
C TYR A 162 -3.36 -15.74 6.21
N ALA A 163 -3.40 -17.07 6.42
CA ALA A 163 -4.66 -17.75 6.72
C ALA A 163 -5.12 -17.41 8.15
N GLU A 164 -4.19 -17.40 9.11
CA GLU A 164 -4.48 -17.17 10.51
C GLU A 164 -3.55 -16.11 11.14
N ARG A 165 -3.96 -15.54 12.28
CA ARG A 165 -3.15 -14.54 12.98
C ARG A 165 -1.83 -15.12 13.47
N ASP A 166 -1.85 -16.35 13.98
CA ASP A 166 -0.66 -17.03 14.51
C ASP A 166 0.37 -17.37 13.42
N ASP A 167 -0.04 -17.39 12.16
CA ASP A 167 0.88 -17.54 11.03
C ASP A 167 1.81 -16.33 10.90
N ILE A 168 1.38 -15.13 11.29
CA ILE A 168 2.22 -13.92 11.27
C ILE A 168 3.42 -14.13 12.20
N GLU A 169 3.17 -14.51 13.45
CA GLU A 169 4.26 -14.69 14.42
C GLU A 169 5.19 -15.83 14.01
N ARG A 170 4.63 -16.96 13.55
CA ARG A 170 5.42 -18.10 13.05
C ARG A 170 6.27 -17.72 11.84
N THR A 171 5.80 -16.79 11.02
CA THR A 171 6.56 -16.26 9.88
C THR A 171 7.65 -15.31 10.37
N LEU A 172 7.29 -14.25 11.08
CA LEU A 172 8.19 -13.15 11.42
C LEU A 172 9.24 -13.50 12.49
N LYS A 173 9.03 -14.52 13.33
CA LYS A 173 10.00 -14.97 14.34
C LYS A 173 11.16 -15.82 13.79
N GLN A 174 11.17 -16.12 12.48
CA GLN A 174 12.28 -16.87 11.89
C GLN A 174 13.51 -15.97 11.76
N ASP A 175 14.71 -16.48 12.06
CA ASP A 175 16.00 -15.74 12.03
C ASP A 175 16.23 -14.91 10.75
N LYS A 176 15.71 -15.39 9.63
CA LYS A 176 15.75 -14.72 8.33
C LYS A 176 15.14 -13.31 8.38
N PHE A 177 14.00 -13.13 9.04
CA PHE A 177 13.29 -11.85 9.03
C PHE A 177 14.11 -10.76 9.72
N ASP A 178 14.61 -11.01 10.93
CA ASP A 178 15.44 -10.02 11.62
C ASP A 178 16.75 -9.75 10.88
N ARG A 179 17.46 -10.81 10.46
CA ARG A 179 18.83 -10.69 9.93
C ARG A 179 18.91 -10.28 8.45
N ARG A 180 17.82 -10.41 7.69
CA ARG A 180 17.82 -10.18 6.23
C ARG A 180 16.73 -9.21 5.80
N ILE A 181 15.52 -9.30 6.37
CA ILE A 181 14.40 -8.45 5.97
C ILE A 181 14.48 -7.12 6.71
N VAL A 182 14.45 -7.12 8.05
CA VAL A 182 14.51 -5.89 8.86
C VAL A 182 15.81 -5.13 8.65
N ALA A 183 16.94 -5.85 8.58
CA ALA A 183 18.22 -5.22 8.28
C ALA A 183 18.23 -4.48 6.92
N ASP A 184 17.49 -4.99 5.94
CA ASP A 184 17.37 -4.42 4.60
C ASP A 184 16.33 -3.30 4.53
N GLU A 185 15.24 -3.42 5.26
CA GLU A 185 14.26 -2.35 5.44
C GLU A 185 14.91 -1.10 6.05
N GLN A 186 15.82 -1.26 7.01
CA GLN A 186 16.58 -0.15 7.59
C GLN A 186 17.50 0.57 6.58
N VAL A 187 17.80 -0.08 5.45
CA VAL A 187 18.54 0.53 4.33
C VAL A 187 17.61 1.19 3.33
N ALA A 188 16.48 0.54 2.99
CA ALA A 188 15.60 0.98 1.91
C ALA A 188 14.47 1.92 2.36
N PHE A 189 14.02 1.81 3.60
CA PHE A 189 12.88 2.56 4.12
C PHE A 189 13.29 3.49 5.25
N ARG A 190 12.66 4.66 5.25
CA ARG A 190 12.78 5.65 6.30
C ARG A 190 11.92 5.27 7.50
N MET A 191 10.72 4.79 7.21
CA MET A 191 9.74 4.35 8.20
C MET A 191 8.88 3.22 7.62
N VAL A 192 8.54 2.28 8.49
CA VAL A 192 7.71 1.11 8.19
C VAL A 192 6.65 0.94 9.29
N THR A 193 5.38 0.80 8.91
CA THR A 193 4.30 0.43 9.84
C THR A 193 3.91 -1.03 9.68
N ARG A 194 3.38 -1.67 10.72
CA ARG A 194 2.92 -3.07 10.71
C ARG A 194 1.71 -3.23 11.62
N GLU A 195 0.57 -2.80 11.12
CA GLU A 195 -0.71 -3.16 11.71
C GLU A 195 -1.15 -4.54 11.22
N ILE A 196 -2.05 -5.16 11.97
CA ILE A 196 -2.72 -6.40 11.62
C ILE A 196 -4.17 -6.03 11.30
N THR A 197 -4.66 -6.54 10.18
CA THR A 197 -6.00 -6.27 9.70
C THR A 197 -6.74 -7.55 9.37
N ARG A 198 -8.07 -7.49 9.43
CA ARG A 198 -8.94 -8.46 8.74
C ARG A 198 -9.30 -7.92 7.37
N GLU A 199 -9.15 -8.75 6.35
CA GLU A 199 -9.54 -8.43 4.99
C GLU A 199 -10.98 -8.84 4.71
N TYR A 200 -11.78 -7.90 4.20
CA TYR A 200 -13.08 -8.17 3.61
C TYR A 200 -13.06 -7.86 2.12
N ILE A 201 -13.15 -8.90 1.30
CA ILE A 201 -13.23 -8.81 -0.16
C ILE A 201 -14.69 -8.62 -0.53
N LEU A 202 -15.00 -7.47 -1.14
CA LEU A 202 -16.35 -7.05 -1.49
C LEU A 202 -16.60 -7.16 -2.99
N VAL A 203 -15.58 -6.85 -3.81
CA VAL A 203 -15.54 -7.20 -5.23
C VAL A 203 -14.34 -8.13 -5.43
N PRO A 204 -14.55 -9.42 -5.74
CA PRO A 204 -13.48 -10.39 -5.90
C PRO A 204 -12.67 -10.17 -7.19
N SER A 205 -11.34 -10.29 -7.10
CA SER A 205 -10.49 -10.34 -8.28
C SER A 205 -10.50 -11.72 -8.91
N ALA A 206 -10.77 -11.79 -10.21
CA ALA A 206 -10.74 -13.05 -10.94
C ALA A 206 -9.32 -13.67 -11.04
N ARG A 207 -8.25 -12.88 -10.85
CA ARG A 207 -6.86 -13.31 -11.16
C ARG A 207 -5.80 -12.89 -10.14
N HIS A 208 -6.11 -11.98 -9.20
CA HIS A 208 -5.17 -11.34 -8.27
C HIS A 208 -4.00 -10.65 -9.00
N ARG A 209 -4.28 -10.12 -10.19
CA ARG A 209 -3.29 -9.49 -11.09
C ARG A 209 -3.78 -8.15 -11.61
N ASP A 210 -4.54 -7.45 -10.78
CA ASP A 210 -5.03 -6.14 -11.13
C ASP A 210 -3.85 -5.17 -11.07
N PRO A 211 -3.50 -4.50 -12.17
CA PRO A 211 -2.23 -3.78 -12.28
C PRO A 211 -2.19 -2.48 -11.47
N ILE A 212 -3.33 -1.81 -11.31
CA ILE A 212 -3.44 -0.50 -10.68
C ILE A 212 -4.34 -0.61 -9.45
N SER A 213 -3.95 0.04 -8.36
CA SER A 213 -4.80 0.21 -7.17
C SER A 213 -5.01 1.68 -6.82
N LEU A 214 -6.22 2.02 -6.38
CA LEU A 214 -6.51 3.19 -5.55
C LEU A 214 -6.49 2.73 -4.09
N VAL A 215 -5.54 3.24 -3.33
CA VAL A 215 -5.34 2.95 -1.91
C VAL A 215 -5.88 4.13 -1.11
N LYS A 216 -6.83 3.88 -0.21
CA LYS A 216 -7.37 4.88 0.70
C LYS A 216 -7.05 4.48 2.14
N ILE A 217 -6.30 5.33 2.84
CA ILE A 217 -6.01 5.19 4.27
C ILE A 217 -7.09 5.95 5.02
N HIS A 218 -7.76 5.27 5.94
CA HIS A 218 -8.80 5.86 6.74
C HIS A 218 -8.35 6.01 8.19
N VAL A 219 -8.38 7.25 8.67
CA VAL A 219 -8.32 7.58 10.09
C VAL A 219 -9.73 7.98 10.49
N ARG A 220 -10.26 7.43 11.59
CA ARG A 220 -11.62 7.77 12.03
C ARG A 220 -11.69 9.18 12.60
N ARG A 221 -12.85 9.82 12.48
CA ARG A 221 -13.19 11.00 13.27
C ARG A 221 -13.08 10.72 14.78
N PRO A 222 -12.56 11.66 15.59
CA PRO A 222 -12.24 11.41 17.00
C PRO A 222 -13.46 11.02 17.87
N GLU A 223 -14.67 11.42 17.49
CA GLU A 223 -15.93 11.08 18.15
C GLU A 223 -16.43 9.66 17.85
N LEU A 224 -15.86 8.97 16.84
CA LEU A 224 -16.21 7.59 16.52
C LEU A 224 -15.27 6.62 17.27
N SER A 225 -15.86 5.59 17.89
CA SER A 225 -15.08 4.42 18.26
C SER A 225 -14.58 3.70 17.00
N ARG A 226 -13.45 2.99 17.10
CA ARG A 226 -12.92 2.19 15.98
C ARG A 226 -13.96 1.19 15.47
N GLU A 227 -14.66 0.53 16.37
CA GLU A 227 -15.72 -0.42 16.05
C GLU A 227 -16.88 0.24 15.29
N ALA A 228 -17.36 1.39 15.77
CA ALA A 228 -18.43 2.12 15.08
C ALA A 228 -17.98 2.60 13.69
N PHE A 229 -16.76 3.13 13.58
CA PHE A 229 -16.18 3.51 12.30
C PHE A 229 -16.09 2.32 11.33
N GLN A 230 -15.50 1.21 11.77
CA GLN A 230 -15.30 0.01 10.96
C GLN A 230 -16.64 -0.60 10.51
N ARG A 231 -17.64 -0.68 11.41
CA ARG A 231 -18.98 -1.13 11.05
C ARG A 231 -19.60 -0.25 9.96
N ARG A 232 -19.56 1.08 10.12
CA ARG A 232 -20.13 2.01 9.14
C ARG A 232 -19.39 1.94 7.81
N LEU A 233 -18.07 1.82 7.82
CA LEU A 233 -17.27 1.65 6.61
C LEU A 233 -17.64 0.35 5.86
N LEU A 234 -17.80 -0.76 6.58
CA LEU A 234 -18.05 -2.08 5.99
C LEU A 234 -19.50 -2.31 5.56
N LYS A 235 -20.47 -1.68 6.23
CA LYS A 235 -21.90 -1.95 6.01
C LYS A 235 -22.61 -0.81 5.28
N GLU A 236 -22.36 0.44 5.68
CA GLU A 236 -23.02 1.61 5.08
C GLU A 236 -22.27 2.07 3.83
N HIS A 237 -20.99 2.43 4.00
CA HIS A 237 -20.19 2.98 2.90
C HIS A 237 -19.97 1.94 1.79
N ALA A 238 -19.59 0.70 2.15
CA ALA A 238 -19.40 -0.36 1.16
C ALA A 238 -20.67 -0.67 0.36
N ALA A 239 -21.86 -0.60 0.96
CA ALA A 239 -23.11 -0.79 0.21
C ALA A 239 -23.30 0.30 -0.87
N LEU A 240 -22.96 1.55 -0.56
CA LEU A 240 -22.98 2.64 -1.54
C LEU A 240 -21.98 2.40 -2.67
N VAL A 241 -20.75 1.98 -2.34
CA VAL A 241 -19.72 1.65 -3.33
C VAL A 241 -20.20 0.53 -4.26
N LEU A 242 -20.76 -0.55 -3.71
CA LEU A 242 -21.22 -1.70 -4.50
C LEU A 242 -22.45 -1.38 -5.38
N ALA A 243 -23.31 -0.44 -4.95
CA ALA A 243 -24.46 -0.01 -5.73
C ALA A 243 -24.07 0.89 -6.92
N SER A 244 -22.93 1.59 -6.84
CA SER A 244 -22.46 2.52 -7.86
C SER A 244 -22.27 1.84 -9.23
N PRO A 245 -22.88 2.37 -10.31
CA PRO A 245 -22.62 1.91 -11.67
C PRO A 245 -21.14 2.02 -12.07
N ALA A 246 -20.46 3.09 -11.67
CA ALA A 246 -19.03 3.28 -11.94
C ALA A 246 -18.18 2.18 -11.31
N THR A 247 -18.49 1.76 -10.07
CA THR A 247 -17.82 0.62 -9.43
C THR A 247 -18.00 -0.65 -10.25
N ARG A 248 -19.24 -0.97 -10.65
CA ARG A 248 -19.53 -2.19 -11.43
C ARG A 248 -18.83 -2.21 -12.79
N ALA A 249 -18.60 -1.04 -13.39
CA ALA A 249 -17.96 -0.92 -14.70
C ALA A 249 -16.42 -0.93 -14.63
N LEU A 250 -15.83 -0.25 -13.65
CA LEU A 250 -14.40 0.09 -13.64
C LEU A 250 -13.59 -0.67 -12.58
N VAL A 251 -14.22 -1.06 -11.47
CA VAL A 251 -13.52 -1.68 -10.34
C VAL A 251 -13.47 -3.19 -10.53
N ARG A 252 -12.25 -3.72 -10.64
CA ARG A 252 -11.98 -5.16 -10.77
C ARG A 252 -11.90 -5.89 -9.44
N ARG A 253 -11.56 -5.16 -8.39
CA ARG A 253 -11.42 -5.68 -7.04
C ARG A 253 -11.69 -4.58 -6.03
N TYR A 254 -12.35 -4.91 -4.93
CA TYR A 254 -12.52 -4.02 -3.80
C TYR A 254 -12.36 -4.82 -2.52
N ALA A 255 -11.38 -4.46 -1.70
CA ALA A 255 -11.20 -4.99 -0.37
C ALA A 255 -11.11 -3.87 0.67
N GLN A 256 -11.58 -4.15 1.87
CA GLN A 256 -11.35 -3.33 3.06
C GLN A 256 -10.50 -4.10 4.07
N LEU A 257 -9.45 -3.46 4.58
CA LEU A 257 -8.55 -3.99 5.61
C LEU A 257 -8.86 -3.29 6.92
N HIS A 258 -9.46 -3.99 7.88
CA HIS A 258 -9.91 -3.41 9.15
C HIS A 258 -8.88 -3.67 10.24
N ASN A 259 -8.30 -2.62 10.81
CA ASN A 259 -7.24 -2.71 11.82
C ASN A 259 -7.76 -3.40 13.11
N ILE A 260 -7.10 -4.48 13.51
CA ILE A 260 -7.37 -5.27 14.72
C ILE A 260 -6.21 -5.23 15.74
N GLY A 261 -5.30 -4.27 15.58
CA GLY A 261 -4.14 -3.99 16.44
C GLY A 261 -2.81 -4.33 15.77
N SER A 262 -1.74 -4.28 16.56
CA SER A 262 -0.39 -4.65 16.13
C SER A 262 0.23 -5.64 17.14
N THR A 263 1.25 -6.39 16.71
CA THR A 263 2.12 -7.19 17.60
C THR A 263 3.31 -6.39 18.14
N GLN A 264 3.49 -5.14 17.71
CA GLN A 264 4.60 -4.27 18.10
C GLN A 264 4.09 -2.87 18.46
N HIS A 265 4.94 -2.07 19.10
CA HIS A 265 4.65 -0.65 19.27
C HIS A 265 4.79 0.07 17.93
N ASP A 266 3.69 0.59 17.41
CA ASP A 266 3.64 1.30 16.13
C ASP A 266 2.77 2.56 16.24
N PRO A 267 3.36 3.71 16.63
CA PRO A 267 2.60 4.93 16.85
C PRO A 267 2.02 5.53 15.57
N GLU A 268 2.58 5.22 14.39
CA GLU A 268 2.07 5.73 13.12
C GLU A 268 1.04 4.78 12.51
N GLY A 269 1.28 3.47 12.56
CA GLY A 269 0.33 2.45 12.14
C GLY A 269 -0.95 2.47 12.98
N SER A 270 -0.85 2.63 14.30
CA SER A 270 -2.01 2.60 15.21
C SER A 270 -3.04 3.70 14.96
N LYS A 271 -2.67 4.77 14.24
CA LYS A 271 -3.57 5.84 13.78
C LYS A 271 -4.49 5.38 12.64
N ILE A 272 -4.08 4.38 11.86
CA ILE A 272 -4.84 3.88 10.71
C ILE A 272 -5.93 2.93 11.22
N ASP A 273 -7.20 3.25 10.95
CA ASP A 273 -8.34 2.44 11.40
C ASP A 273 -8.79 1.41 10.37
N ALA A 274 -8.64 1.76 9.08
CA ALA A 274 -8.86 0.84 7.98
C ALA A 274 -8.12 1.30 6.73
N VAL A 275 -8.00 0.39 5.77
CA VAL A 275 -7.52 0.68 4.40
C VAL A 275 -8.57 0.18 3.41
N SER A 276 -8.92 0.98 2.41
CA SER A 276 -9.66 0.49 1.24
C SER A 276 -8.72 0.35 0.05
N VAL A 277 -8.79 -0.79 -0.62
CA VAL A 277 -7.98 -1.07 -1.81
C VAL A 277 -8.94 -1.42 -2.95
N LEU A 278 -9.06 -0.50 -3.91
CA LEU A 278 -9.83 -0.71 -5.13
C LEU A 278 -8.85 -0.93 -6.27
N SER A 279 -9.04 -1.95 -7.09
CA SER A 279 -8.14 -2.26 -8.19
C SER A 279 -8.81 -2.12 -9.55
N PHE A 280 -8.02 -1.68 -10.53
CA PHE A 280 -8.48 -1.20 -11.84
C PHE A 280 -7.65 -1.78 -12.98
N ALA A 281 -8.16 -1.72 -14.21
CA ALA A 281 -7.42 -2.16 -15.39
C ALA A 281 -6.27 -1.23 -15.76
N SER A 282 -6.46 0.07 -15.52
CA SER A 282 -5.61 1.14 -16.01
C SER A 282 -5.70 2.35 -15.07
N LEU A 283 -4.81 3.33 -15.24
CA LEU A 283 -4.90 4.60 -14.52
C LEU A 283 -6.11 5.44 -14.99
N ASN A 284 -6.49 5.37 -16.26
CA ASN A 284 -7.64 6.12 -16.76
C ASN A 284 -8.95 5.61 -16.16
N ASP A 285 -9.09 4.31 -15.91
CA ASP A 285 -10.25 3.77 -15.19
C ASP A 285 -10.34 4.36 -13.77
N VAL A 286 -9.20 4.64 -13.12
CA VAL A 286 -9.20 5.31 -11.81
C VAL A 286 -9.65 6.77 -11.94
N GLU A 287 -9.12 7.48 -12.93
CA GLU A 287 -9.50 8.88 -13.19
C GLU A 287 -11.01 9.00 -13.49
N ASP A 288 -11.51 8.16 -14.41
CA ASP A 288 -12.93 8.09 -14.78
C ASP A 288 -13.81 7.73 -13.57
N TYR A 289 -13.35 6.81 -12.72
CA TYR A 289 -14.04 6.48 -11.47
C TYR A 289 -14.12 7.69 -10.53
N LEU A 290 -13.02 8.41 -10.33
CA LEU A 290 -12.93 9.54 -9.40
C LEU A 290 -13.72 10.78 -9.88
N VAL A 291 -13.91 10.95 -11.19
CA VAL A 291 -14.69 12.07 -11.77
C VAL A 291 -16.13 11.70 -12.11
N SER A 292 -16.54 10.46 -11.87
CA SER A 292 -17.91 10.01 -12.12
C SER A 292 -18.92 10.78 -11.26
N SER A 293 -20.14 10.94 -11.77
CA SER A 293 -21.23 11.63 -11.06
C SER A 293 -21.53 11.01 -9.68
N GLU A 294 -21.41 9.70 -9.58
CA GLU A 294 -21.68 8.91 -8.39
C GLU A 294 -20.56 9.02 -7.36
N HIS A 295 -19.33 9.33 -7.78
CA HIS A 295 -18.19 9.44 -6.87
C HIS A 295 -18.38 10.55 -5.84
N ALA A 296 -19.10 11.63 -6.16
CA ALA A 296 -19.41 12.69 -5.19
C ALA A 296 -20.15 12.17 -3.95
N ALA A 297 -21.09 11.23 -4.14
CA ALA A 297 -21.81 10.60 -3.02
C ALA A 297 -20.91 9.65 -2.22
N LEU A 298 -20.02 8.92 -2.90
CA LEU A 298 -19.05 8.04 -2.25
C LEU A 298 -18.06 8.85 -1.41
N GLN A 299 -17.53 9.94 -1.96
CA GLN A 299 -16.63 10.86 -1.26
C GLN A 299 -17.32 11.47 -0.03
N ALA A 300 -18.55 11.97 -0.16
CA ALA A 300 -19.29 12.52 0.97
C ALA A 300 -19.53 11.47 2.08
N SER A 301 -19.77 10.21 1.70
CA SER A 301 -19.87 9.11 2.66
C SER A 301 -18.55 8.80 3.38
N GLU A 302 -17.41 8.89 2.69
CA GLU A 302 -16.08 8.73 3.30
C GLU A 302 -15.76 9.91 4.22
N ASP A 303 -15.99 11.15 3.76
CA ASP A 303 -15.74 12.38 4.51
C ASP A 303 -16.53 12.43 5.83
N ALA A 304 -17.73 11.85 5.85
CA ALA A 304 -18.54 11.74 7.07
C ALA A 304 -17.88 10.86 8.15
N LEU A 305 -16.96 9.97 7.76
CA LEU A 305 -16.23 9.04 8.64
C LEU A 305 -14.77 9.47 8.89
N ALA A 306 -14.19 10.21 7.95
CA ALA A 306 -12.78 10.53 7.89
C ALA A 306 -12.36 11.60 8.91
N GLY A 307 -11.33 11.29 9.69
CA GLY A 307 -10.58 12.20 10.54
C GLY A 307 -9.28 12.67 9.88
N GLU A 308 -8.56 13.53 10.61
CA GLU A 308 -7.26 14.05 10.19
C GLU A 308 -6.26 12.92 9.93
N GLY A 309 -5.54 13.01 8.81
CA GLY A 309 -4.58 11.99 8.39
C GLY A 309 -5.13 10.94 7.43
N SER A 310 -6.44 10.98 7.14
CA SER A 310 -7.00 10.21 6.01
C SER A 310 -6.43 10.74 4.70
N GLU A 311 -5.94 9.85 3.84
CA GLU A 311 -5.37 10.20 2.54
C GLU A 311 -5.59 9.07 1.54
N TRP A 312 -5.44 9.38 0.25
CA TRP A 312 -5.53 8.35 -0.79
C TRP A 312 -4.56 8.63 -1.93
N TRP A 313 -4.17 7.56 -2.62
CA TRP A 313 -3.22 7.61 -3.72
C TRP A 313 -3.33 6.38 -4.61
N THR A 314 -2.79 6.49 -5.82
CA THR A 314 -2.78 5.43 -6.81
C THR A 314 -1.44 4.73 -6.89
N ALA A 315 -1.48 3.46 -7.28
CA ALA A 315 -0.35 2.55 -7.14
C ALA A 315 -0.25 1.53 -8.28
N ILE A 316 0.97 1.05 -8.55
CA ILE A 316 1.23 -0.17 -9.32
C ILE A 316 1.31 -1.34 -8.34
N ASN A 317 0.69 -2.46 -8.72
CA ASN A 317 0.74 -3.69 -7.95
C ASN A 317 1.72 -4.69 -8.57
N TYR A 318 2.66 -5.19 -7.76
CA TYR A 318 3.53 -6.30 -8.11
C TYR A 318 3.24 -7.51 -7.24
N SER A 319 2.71 -8.57 -7.85
CA SER A 319 2.49 -9.82 -7.13
C SER A 319 3.77 -10.65 -7.05
N VAL A 320 4.27 -10.80 -5.82
CA VAL A 320 5.50 -11.53 -5.47
C VAL A 320 5.15 -12.96 -5.06
N ILE A 321 4.18 -13.13 -4.16
CA ILE A 321 3.64 -14.44 -3.76
C ILE A 321 2.14 -14.44 -4.02
N ASN A 322 1.62 -15.48 -4.67
CA ASN A 322 0.19 -15.71 -4.77
C ASN A 322 -0.07 -17.22 -4.75
N ARG A 323 -0.55 -17.74 -3.62
CA ARG A 323 -0.86 -19.15 -3.42
C ARG A 323 -2.37 -19.37 -3.29
N LEU A 324 -3.17 -18.39 -3.68
CA LEU A 324 -4.62 -18.44 -3.59
C LEU A 324 -5.20 -18.71 -4.99
N GLY A 325 -6.22 -19.57 -5.05
CA GLY A 325 -7.12 -19.66 -6.20
C GLY A 325 -7.97 -18.39 -6.35
N PRO A 326 -8.83 -18.29 -7.37
CA PRO A 326 -9.64 -17.10 -7.61
C PRO A 326 -10.41 -16.66 -6.35
N GLU A 327 -10.42 -15.36 -6.07
CA GLU A 327 -11.11 -14.80 -4.91
C GLU A 327 -12.61 -15.04 -4.96
N VAL A 328 -13.20 -15.15 -3.78
CA VAL A 328 -14.64 -15.09 -3.55
C VAL A 328 -14.94 -13.93 -2.60
N ALA A 329 -16.17 -13.45 -2.60
CA ALA A 329 -16.58 -12.40 -1.67
C ALA A 329 -16.53 -12.93 -0.23
N THR A 330 -15.99 -12.13 0.68
CA THR A 330 -15.88 -12.50 2.07
C THR A 330 -17.25 -12.47 2.73
N ARG A 331 -17.55 -13.49 3.55
CA ARG A 331 -18.70 -13.50 4.44
C ARG A 331 -18.55 -12.40 5.47
N LEU A 332 -19.46 -11.43 5.43
CA LEU A 332 -19.46 -10.33 6.38
C LEU A 332 -19.92 -10.82 7.76
N PRO A 333 -19.41 -10.25 8.86
CA PRO A 333 -19.88 -10.61 10.19
C PRO A 333 -21.38 -10.28 10.32
N ASP A 334 -22.12 -11.19 10.96
CA ASP A 334 -23.51 -10.99 11.36
C ASP A 334 -23.62 -9.87 12.40
N GLU A 335 -24.79 -9.26 12.52
CA GLU A 335 -25.07 -8.30 13.60
C GLU A 335 -25.05 -9.05 14.93
N THR A 336 -24.01 -8.87 15.74
CA THR A 336 -24.14 -9.16 17.16
C THR A 336 -24.99 -8.03 17.77
N PRO A 337 -26.14 -8.32 18.41
CA PRO A 337 -27.02 -7.31 19.00
C PRO A 337 -26.35 -6.41 20.03
#